data_AF-A0ABD1BE45-F1
#
_entry.id   AF-A0ABD1BE45-F1
#
_cell.length_a   1.000
_cell.length_b   1.000
_cell.length_c   1.000
_cell.angle_alpha   90.00
_cell.angle_beta   90.00
_cell.angle_gamma   90.00
#
_symmetry.space_group_name_H-M   'P 1'
#
loop_
_entity.id
_entity.type
_entity.pdbx_description
1 polymer ?
#
loop_
_entity_poly.entity_id
_entity_poly.type
_entity_poly.pdbx_seq_one_letter_code
_entity_poly.pdbx_strand_id
1 'polypeptide(L)'
;MDETTNTVYEKSLERGEDRVDVVHLTHLTTPESIYHLRIGLASFASYPFSYRWFMRLLWPFTSLSMLFTLFYGRLFVAESNSFKKLNLQSWIIPRYNLQYLLKWRKDAINNMIEKAIQEADKKGVKVLSLGLMNQGEELNKNGDVYIYKHPEVKVRVVDGSSEGNCTGFNLY
;
A
#
# COMPACT_ATOMS: atom_id res chain seq x y z
N MET A 1 -13.00 15.36 31.01
CA MET A 1 -11.73 15.02 30.36
C MET A 1 -11.68 13.50 30.40
N ASP A 2 -11.93 12.85 29.28
CA ASP A 2 -12.27 11.41 29.28
C ASP A 2 -11.00 10.57 29.42
N GLU A 3 -10.84 9.91 30.57
CA GLU A 3 -9.69 9.06 30.90
C GLU A 3 -9.48 7.91 29.90
N THR A 4 -10.54 7.47 29.22
CA THR A 4 -10.50 6.39 28.24
C THR A 4 -9.58 6.69 27.06
N THR A 5 -9.50 7.95 26.62
CA THR A 5 -8.68 8.36 25.46
C THR A 5 -7.19 8.24 25.77
N ASN A 6 -6.80 8.60 27.00
CA ASN A 6 -5.42 8.51 27.45
C ASN A 6 -4.95 7.05 27.59
N THR A 7 -5.81 6.15 28.07
CA THR A 7 -5.44 4.72 28.18
C THR A 7 -5.21 4.03 26.82
N VAL A 8 -5.96 4.42 25.79
CA VAL A 8 -5.76 3.92 24.42
C VAL A 8 -4.48 4.48 23.81
N TYR A 9 -4.22 5.77 24.03
CA TYR A 9 -3.01 6.43 23.55
C TYR A 9 -1.74 5.85 24.20
N GLU A 10 -1.73 5.65 25.52
CA GLU A 10 -0.58 5.08 26.22
C GLU A 10 -0.33 3.61 25.83
N LYS A 11 -1.38 2.80 25.68
CA LYS A 11 -1.25 1.43 25.13
C LYS A 11 -0.73 1.40 23.69
N SER A 12 -0.95 2.45 22.91
CA SER A 12 -0.40 2.56 21.56
C SER A 12 1.09 2.91 21.55
N LEU A 13 1.57 3.62 22.58
CA LEU A 13 2.97 4.00 22.76
C LEU A 13 3.81 2.86 23.38
N GLU A 14 3.22 2.05 24.27
CA GLU A 14 3.85 0.83 24.81
C GLU A 14 3.98 -0.30 23.79
N ARG A 15 3.34 -0.14 22.64
CA ARG A 15 3.35 -1.08 21.53
C ARG A 15 4.67 -0.98 20.79
N GLY A 16 5.73 -1.52 21.40
CA GLY A 16 7.08 -1.56 20.84
C GLY A 16 7.05 -2.04 19.40
N GLU A 17 7.79 -1.34 18.51
CA GLU A 17 7.84 -1.51 17.04
C GLU A 17 7.09 -2.76 16.56
N ASP A 18 5.77 -2.62 16.36
CA ASP A 18 4.89 -3.74 16.04
C ASP A 18 5.46 -4.47 14.83
N ARG A 19 5.98 -5.68 15.05
CA ARG A 19 6.44 -6.57 13.99
C ARG A 19 5.31 -6.70 12.96
N VAL A 20 5.54 -6.27 11.73
CA VAL A 20 4.55 -6.35 10.65
C VAL A 20 4.64 -7.74 10.03
N ASP A 21 3.55 -8.51 10.07
CA ASP A 21 3.53 -9.85 9.50
C ASP A 21 3.19 -9.84 8.01
N VAL A 22 2.22 -8.99 7.63
CA VAL A 22 1.66 -8.94 6.28
C VAL A 22 1.56 -7.49 5.80
N VAL A 23 2.02 -7.24 4.59
CA VAL A 23 1.86 -5.95 3.91
C VAL A 23 1.00 -6.12 2.66
N HIS A 24 0.00 -5.27 2.50
CA HIS A 24 -0.70 -5.11 1.23
C HIS A 24 -0.24 -3.82 0.55
N LEU A 25 0.42 -3.96 -0.61
CA LEU A 25 0.95 -2.85 -1.38
C LEU A 25 -0.10 -2.35 -2.37
N THR A 26 -0.76 -1.25 -2.04
CA THR A 26 -1.86 -0.67 -2.83
C THR A 26 -1.46 0.61 -3.56
N HIS A 27 -2.41 1.18 -4.29
CA HIS A 27 -2.25 2.36 -5.13
C HIS A 27 -3.50 3.26 -5.02
N LEU A 28 -3.42 4.47 -5.54
CA LEU A 28 -4.57 5.39 -5.61
C LEU A 28 -5.38 5.09 -6.88
N THR A 29 -6.70 5.03 -6.78
CA THR A 29 -7.55 4.66 -7.92
C THR A 29 -7.94 5.88 -8.75
N THR A 30 -8.60 6.84 -8.12
CA THR A 30 -9.10 8.10 -8.71
C THR A 30 -8.56 9.29 -7.93
N PRO A 31 -8.45 10.51 -8.50
CA PRO A 31 -8.01 11.70 -7.75
C PRO A 31 -8.73 11.91 -6.42
N GLU A 32 -10.01 11.53 -6.35
CA GLU A 32 -10.86 11.62 -5.17
C GLU A 32 -10.58 10.53 -4.13
N SER A 33 -9.95 9.41 -4.50
CA SER A 33 -9.70 8.28 -3.60
C SER A 33 -8.79 8.64 -2.42
N ILE A 34 -8.01 9.72 -2.54
CA ILE A 34 -7.15 10.22 -1.46
C ILE A 34 -7.95 10.62 -0.21
N TYR A 35 -9.20 11.05 -0.37
CA TYR A 35 -10.05 11.45 0.76
C TYR A 35 -10.58 10.28 1.57
N HIS A 36 -10.54 9.07 1.00
CA HIS A 36 -10.98 7.86 1.67
C HIS A 36 -9.83 7.16 2.40
N LEU A 37 -8.62 7.74 2.38
CA LEU A 37 -7.52 7.29 3.22
C LEU A 37 -7.77 7.70 4.68
N ARG A 38 -7.59 6.74 5.60
CA ARG A 38 -7.79 6.96 7.04
C ARG A 38 -6.80 7.94 7.68
N ILE A 39 -5.74 8.34 6.96
CA ILE A 39 -4.64 9.18 7.47
C ILE A 39 -5.06 10.65 7.65
N GLY A 40 -6.06 11.13 6.91
CA GLY A 40 -6.44 12.55 6.93
C GLY A 40 -7.75 12.82 7.66
N LEU A 41 -8.84 12.21 7.17
CA LEU A 41 -10.19 12.52 7.61
C LEU A 41 -10.93 11.19 7.83
N ALA A 42 -10.81 10.63 9.03
CA ALA A 42 -11.49 9.39 9.39
C ALA A 42 -13.02 9.44 9.12
N SER A 43 -13.60 10.65 9.25
CA SER A 43 -15.00 10.92 8.89
C SER A 43 -15.29 10.81 7.39
N PHE A 44 -14.34 11.10 6.50
CA PHE A 44 -14.52 10.92 5.05
C PHE A 44 -14.30 9.47 4.63
N ALA A 45 -13.33 8.80 5.25
CA ALA A 45 -13.08 7.38 5.03
C ALA A 45 -14.26 6.47 5.44
N SER A 46 -15.14 6.93 6.33
CA SER A 46 -16.33 6.16 6.74
C SER A 46 -17.52 6.29 5.81
N TYR A 47 -17.54 7.26 4.89
CA TYR A 47 -18.62 7.38 3.89
C TYR A 47 -18.35 6.50 2.67
N PRO A 48 -19.40 5.85 2.11
CA PRO A 48 -19.27 5.13 0.85
C PRO A 48 -18.86 6.09 -0.28
N PHE A 49 -17.97 5.63 -1.14
CA PHE A 49 -17.49 6.39 -2.30
C PHE A 49 -18.67 6.79 -3.19
N SER A 50 -19.07 8.06 -3.12
CA SER A 50 -20.20 8.61 -3.85
C SER A 50 -19.91 10.05 -4.25
N TYR A 51 -20.26 10.41 -5.48
CA TYR A 51 -20.06 11.76 -6.00
C TYR A 51 -21.00 12.73 -5.28
N ARG A 52 -20.45 13.69 -4.55
CA ARG A 52 -21.22 14.70 -3.80
C ARG A 52 -20.85 16.10 -4.27
N TRP A 53 -21.82 17.01 -4.24
CA TRP A 53 -21.65 18.38 -4.74
C TRP A 53 -20.44 19.12 -4.12
N PHE A 54 -20.15 18.87 -2.84
CA PHE A 54 -19.01 19.50 -2.15
C PHE A 54 -17.66 18.97 -2.65
N MET A 55 -17.57 17.78 -3.25
CA MET A 55 -16.33 17.29 -3.85
C MET A 55 -15.91 18.16 -5.03
N ARG A 56 -16.87 18.80 -5.72
CA ARG A 56 -16.58 19.83 -6.71
C ARG A 56 -15.86 21.03 -6.10
N LEU A 57 -16.10 21.38 -4.84
CA LEU A 57 -15.38 22.47 -4.17
C LEU A 57 -13.93 22.08 -3.84
N LEU A 58 -13.68 20.78 -3.62
CA LEU A 58 -12.36 20.23 -3.30
C LEU A 58 -11.47 20.02 -4.52
N TRP A 59 -11.95 20.31 -5.73
CA TRP A 59 -11.21 20.12 -6.98
C TRP A 59 -9.80 20.75 -7.02
N PRO A 60 -9.52 21.92 -6.39
CA PRO A 60 -8.17 22.47 -6.42
C PRO A 60 -7.21 21.61 -5.59
N PHE A 61 -7.71 21.08 -4.47
CA PHE A 61 -6.93 20.19 -3.60
C PHE A 61 -6.69 18.83 -4.27
N THR A 62 -7.70 18.22 -4.91
CA THR A 62 -7.47 16.96 -5.66
C THR A 62 -6.42 17.16 -6.73
N SER A 63 -6.53 18.24 -7.50
CA SER A 63 -5.61 18.58 -8.59
C SER A 63 -4.17 18.78 -8.07
N LEU A 64 -4.02 19.53 -6.98
CA LEU A 64 -2.72 19.73 -6.33
C LEU A 64 -2.14 18.42 -5.79
N SER A 65 -2.97 17.58 -5.17
CA SER A 65 -2.53 16.26 -4.68
C SER A 65 -2.06 15.37 -5.83
N MET A 66 -2.75 15.40 -6.97
CA MET A 66 -2.38 14.65 -8.16
C MET A 66 -1.04 15.14 -8.72
N LEU A 67 -0.81 16.45 -8.78
CA LEU A 67 0.47 17.00 -9.17
C LEU A 67 1.59 16.60 -8.18
N PHE A 68 1.31 16.64 -6.88
CA PHE A 68 2.26 16.23 -5.85
C PHE A 68 2.70 14.78 -6.03
N THR A 69 1.76 13.87 -6.32
CA THR A 69 2.11 12.46 -6.58
C THR A 69 3.03 12.27 -7.78
N LEU A 70 3.07 13.16 -8.78
CA LEU A 70 3.97 13.02 -9.92
C LEU A 70 5.45 13.08 -9.54
N PHE A 71 5.78 13.80 -8.45
CA PHE A 71 7.14 14.01 -7.97
C PHE A 71 7.42 13.23 -6.69
N TYR A 72 6.39 13.01 -5.86
CA TYR A 72 6.53 12.26 -4.62
C TYR A 72 6.78 10.76 -4.92
N GLY A 73 7.96 10.25 -4.56
CA GLY A 73 8.41 8.89 -4.87
C GLY A 73 8.62 8.00 -3.65
N ARG A 74 7.97 8.32 -2.52
CA ARG A 74 8.10 7.57 -1.27
C ARG A 74 6.82 6.83 -0.93
N LEU A 75 6.97 5.63 -0.38
CA LEU A 75 5.87 4.85 0.17
C LEU A 75 5.42 5.45 1.50
N PHE A 76 4.16 5.25 1.85
CA PHE A 76 3.65 5.58 3.18
C PHE A 76 2.65 4.53 3.65
N VAL A 77 2.57 4.35 4.97
CA VAL A 77 1.63 3.43 5.60
C VAL A 77 0.27 4.10 5.67
N ALA A 78 -0.71 3.53 4.98
CA ALA A 78 -2.07 4.04 4.91
C ALA A 78 -2.94 3.60 6.07
N GLU A 79 -2.72 2.36 6.48
CA GLU A 79 -3.51 1.70 7.49
C GLU A 79 -2.66 0.63 8.17
N SER A 80 -2.82 0.51 9.48
CA SER A 80 -2.24 -0.56 10.28
C SER A 80 -3.35 -1.18 11.10
N ASN A 81 -3.54 -2.49 10.95
CA ASN A 81 -4.54 -3.26 11.68
C ASN A 81 -3.87 -4.45 12.33
N SER A 82 -4.31 -4.78 13.54
CA SER A 82 -3.85 -5.97 14.23
C SER A 82 -5.03 -6.88 14.50
N PHE A 83 -4.94 -8.11 14.01
CA PHE A 83 -5.95 -9.13 14.22
C PHE A 83 -5.36 -10.30 15.00
N LYS A 84 -5.73 -10.42 16.28
CA LYS A 84 -5.18 -11.41 17.21
C LYS A 84 -3.66 -11.35 17.33
N LYS A 85 -2.95 -12.22 16.60
CA LYS A 85 -1.49 -12.35 16.58
C LYS A 85 -0.87 -11.97 15.23
N LEU A 86 -1.66 -11.38 14.33
CA LEU A 86 -1.21 -10.94 13.01
C LEU A 86 -1.30 -9.42 12.92
N ASN A 87 -0.19 -8.80 12.55
CA ASN A 87 -0.13 -7.37 12.24
C ASN A 87 -0.12 -7.17 10.72
N LEU A 88 -1.12 -6.45 10.24
CA LEU A 88 -1.35 -6.16 8.83
C LEU A 88 -1.14 -4.67 8.59
N GLN A 89 -0.42 -4.32 7.53
CA GLN A 89 -0.31 -2.95 7.07
C GLN A 89 -0.69 -2.82 5.61
N SER A 90 -1.30 -1.70 5.25
CA SER A 90 -1.48 -1.28 3.86
C SER A 90 -0.48 -0.19 3.54
N TRP A 91 0.40 -0.43 2.58
CA TRP A 91 1.37 0.56 2.10
C TRP A 91 0.88 1.11 0.78
N ILE A 92 0.94 2.43 0.61
CA ILE A 92 0.51 3.09 -0.63
C ILE A 92 1.72 3.51 -1.44
N ILE A 93 1.71 3.09 -2.71
CA ILE A 93 2.45 3.77 -3.76
C ILE A 93 1.62 4.99 -4.16
N PRO A 94 2.16 6.22 -4.04
CA PRO A 94 1.46 7.46 -4.34
C PRO A 94 1.32 7.62 -5.86
N ARG A 95 0.58 6.72 -6.52
CA ARG A 95 0.34 6.75 -7.96
C ARG A 95 -1.12 6.45 -8.24
N TYR A 96 -1.71 7.26 -9.12
CA TYR A 96 -3.08 7.07 -9.58
C TYR A 96 -3.15 6.10 -10.75
N ASN A 97 -4.28 5.43 -10.97
CA ASN A 97 -4.50 4.50 -12.09
C ASN A 97 -4.00 5.05 -13.43
N LEU A 98 -4.33 6.32 -13.74
CA LEU A 98 -3.91 6.98 -14.97
C LEU A 98 -2.39 6.99 -15.15
N GLN A 99 -1.62 7.09 -14.06
CA GLN A 99 -0.17 7.13 -14.10
C GLN A 99 0.46 5.76 -14.39
N TYR A 100 -0.22 4.65 -14.07
CA TYR A 100 0.21 3.30 -14.46
C TYR A 100 0.01 3.04 -15.95
N LEU A 101 -0.97 3.69 -16.58
CA LEU A 101 -1.21 3.60 -18.02
C LEU A 101 -0.13 4.34 -18.84
N LEU A 102 0.62 5.25 -18.21
CA LEU A 102 1.69 6.00 -18.86
C LEU A 102 2.96 5.15 -18.98
N LYS A 103 3.28 4.69 -20.20
CA LYS A 103 4.46 3.84 -20.47
C LYS A 103 5.77 4.40 -19.90
N TRP A 104 6.01 5.70 -20.02
CA TRP A 104 7.22 6.37 -19.52
C TRP A 104 7.35 6.40 -17.99
N ARG A 105 6.27 6.08 -17.26
CA ARG A 105 6.27 5.97 -15.79
C ARG A 105 6.53 4.56 -15.28
N LYS A 106 6.45 3.53 -16.13
CA LYS A 106 6.56 2.12 -15.72
C LYS A 106 7.83 1.84 -14.90
N ASP A 107 8.99 2.33 -15.35
CA ASP A 107 10.27 2.12 -14.64
C ASP A 107 10.29 2.79 -13.26
N ALA A 108 9.75 3.99 -13.15
CA ALA A 108 9.67 4.70 -11.87
C ALA A 108 8.72 3.99 -10.89
N ILE A 109 7.61 3.44 -11.41
CA ILE A 109 6.66 2.65 -10.61
C ILE A 109 7.30 1.33 -10.17
N ASN A 110 7.95 0.61 -11.07
CA ASN A 110 8.69 -0.62 -10.77
C ASN A 110 9.74 -0.42 -9.69
N ASN A 111 10.51 0.66 -9.77
CA ASN A 111 11.50 1.00 -8.76
C ASN A 111 10.86 1.21 -7.37
N MET A 112 9.68 1.84 -7.31
CA MET A 112 8.95 1.98 -6.04
C MET A 112 8.44 0.64 -5.50
N ILE A 113 7.96 -0.25 -6.38
CA ILE A 113 7.53 -1.61 -5.98
C ILE A 113 8.73 -2.40 -5.45
N GLU A 114 9.85 -2.39 -6.17
CA GLU A 114 11.10 -3.06 -5.76
C GLU A 114 11.61 -2.55 -4.40
N LYS A 115 11.59 -1.23 -4.19
CA LYS A 115 11.91 -0.62 -2.89
C LYS A 115 10.95 -1.03 -1.78
N ALA A 116 9.66 -1.15 -2.07
CA ALA A 116 8.67 -1.61 -1.11
C ALA A 116 8.96 -3.04 -0.66
N ILE A 117 9.31 -3.92 -1.59
CA ILE A 117 9.61 -5.32 -1.25
C ILE A 117 10.89 -5.41 -0.42
N GLN A 118 11.93 -4.66 -0.78
CA GLN A 118 13.16 -4.59 0.03
C GLN A 118 12.91 -4.01 1.44
N GLU A 119 12.03 -3.02 1.56
CA GLU A 119 11.66 -2.46 2.87
C GLU A 119 10.87 -3.46 3.70
N ALA A 120 9.98 -4.24 3.09
CA ALA A 120 9.24 -5.31 3.75
C ALA A 120 10.18 -6.42 4.25
N ASP A 121 11.14 -6.83 3.42
CA ASP A 121 12.15 -7.82 3.81
C ASP A 121 13.00 -7.36 5.00
N LYS A 122 13.49 -6.11 4.95
CA LYS A 122 14.25 -5.49 6.05
C LYS A 122 13.45 -5.43 7.36
N LYS A 123 12.13 -5.22 7.27
CA LYS A 123 11.22 -5.21 8.43
C LYS A 123 10.81 -6.62 8.89
N GLY A 124 11.31 -7.67 8.25
CA GLY A 124 10.99 -9.07 8.59
C GLY A 124 9.53 -9.44 8.29
N VAL A 125 8.91 -8.76 7.32
CA VAL A 125 7.56 -9.06 6.84
C VAL A 125 7.56 -10.44 6.21
N LYS A 126 6.53 -11.25 6.52
CA LYS A 126 6.44 -12.63 6.02
C LYS A 126 5.85 -12.69 4.61
N VAL A 127 4.87 -11.83 4.33
CA VAL A 127 4.13 -11.80 3.07
C VAL A 127 3.87 -10.37 2.64
N LEU A 128 4.19 -10.05 1.38
CA LEU A 128 3.80 -8.81 0.71
C LEU A 128 2.86 -9.15 -0.45
N SER A 129 1.61 -8.69 -0.36
CA SER A 129 0.61 -8.82 -1.42
C SER A 129 0.62 -7.59 -2.32
N LEU A 130 0.70 -7.81 -3.63
CA LEU A 130 0.63 -6.75 -4.64
C LEU A 130 -0.84 -6.42 -4.96
N GLY A 131 -1.22 -5.16 -4.77
CA GLY A 131 -2.50 -4.64 -5.25
C GLY A 131 -2.59 -4.69 -6.78
N LEU A 132 -3.80 -4.63 -7.31
CA LEU A 132 -4.11 -4.93 -8.72
C LEU A 132 -3.21 -4.25 -9.76
N MET A 133 -2.91 -2.96 -9.61
CA MET A 133 -2.05 -2.24 -10.58
C MET A 133 -0.55 -2.49 -10.36
N ASN A 134 -0.15 -3.05 -9.22
CA ASN A 134 1.24 -3.33 -8.84
C ASN A 134 1.73 -4.71 -9.29
N GLN A 135 0.86 -5.53 -9.86
CA GLN A 135 1.14 -6.90 -10.30
C GLN A 135 1.07 -7.08 -11.82
N GLY A 136 1.02 -6.00 -12.61
CA GLY A 136 0.85 -6.13 -14.06
C GLY A 136 1.96 -6.97 -14.71
N GLU A 137 1.59 -7.89 -15.59
CA GLU A 137 2.54 -8.73 -16.34
C GLU A 137 3.57 -7.87 -17.09
N GLU A 138 3.10 -6.85 -17.83
CA GLU A 138 3.95 -5.88 -18.52
C GLU A 138 4.69 -4.90 -17.60
N LEU A 139 4.41 -4.92 -16.30
CA LEU A 139 5.02 -4.06 -15.30
C LEU A 139 6.19 -4.81 -14.66
N ASN A 140 5.94 -5.92 -13.98
CA ASN A 140 6.95 -6.67 -13.24
C ASN A 140 6.74 -8.20 -13.27
N LYS A 141 5.98 -8.71 -14.24
CA LYS A 141 5.63 -10.14 -14.35
C LYS A 141 5.07 -10.69 -13.05
N ASN A 142 4.05 -10.02 -12.51
CA ASN A 142 3.39 -10.39 -11.26
C ASN A 142 4.34 -10.49 -10.04
N GLY A 143 5.48 -9.80 -10.08
CA GLY A 143 6.50 -9.81 -9.04
C GLY A 143 7.71 -10.72 -9.32
N ASP A 144 7.65 -11.58 -10.35
CA ASP A 144 8.72 -12.54 -10.66
C ASP A 144 10.06 -11.87 -10.98
N VAL A 145 10.01 -10.69 -11.62
CA VAL A 145 11.22 -9.91 -11.92
C VAL A 145 11.98 -9.56 -10.65
N TYR A 146 11.28 -9.32 -9.54
CA TYR A 146 11.91 -9.01 -8.27
C TYR A 146 12.56 -10.26 -7.66
N ILE A 147 11.84 -11.38 -7.63
CA ILE A 147 12.32 -12.66 -7.08
C ILE A 147 13.60 -13.10 -7.81
N TYR A 148 13.63 -12.96 -9.12
CA TYR A 148 14.81 -13.29 -9.93
C TYR A 148 16.01 -12.38 -9.64
N LYS A 149 15.78 -11.09 -9.38
CA LYS A 149 16.84 -10.11 -9.10
C LYS A 149 17.43 -10.23 -7.70
N HIS A 150 16.62 -10.65 -6.72
CA HIS A 150 16.98 -10.70 -5.30
C HIS A 150 16.66 -12.10 -4.72
N PRO A 151 17.37 -13.15 -5.14
CA PRO A 151 17.09 -14.53 -4.70
C PRO A 151 17.28 -14.76 -3.19
N GLU A 152 17.99 -13.87 -2.50
CA GLU A 152 18.24 -13.93 -1.06
C GLU A 152 17.10 -13.39 -0.18
N VAL A 153 16.10 -12.75 -0.81
CA VAL A 153 14.99 -12.11 -0.10
C VAL A 153 14.06 -13.14 0.51
N LYS A 154 13.64 -12.91 1.76
CA LYS A 154 12.83 -13.83 2.55
C LYS A 154 11.34 -13.50 2.54
N VAL A 155 10.98 -12.24 2.28
CA VAL A 155 9.57 -11.87 2.14
C VAL A 155 8.95 -12.57 0.93
N ARG A 156 7.79 -13.20 1.15
CA ARG A 156 7.04 -13.84 0.07
C ARG A 156 6.17 -12.81 -0.65
N VAL A 157 6.43 -12.59 -1.93
CA VAL A 157 5.63 -11.70 -2.78
C VAL A 157 4.49 -12.51 -3.41
N VAL A 158 3.25 -12.00 -3.31
CA VAL A 158 2.06 -12.66 -3.88
C VAL A 158 1.21 -11.67 -4.68
N ASP A 159 0.60 -12.11 -5.77
CA ASP A 159 -0.17 -11.27 -6.69
C ASP A 159 -1.70 -11.34 -6.47
N GLY A 160 -2.21 -12.22 -5.60
CA GLY A 160 -3.65 -12.31 -5.32
C GLY A 160 -4.52 -12.89 -6.45
N SER A 161 -3.99 -13.01 -7.67
CA SER A 161 -4.58 -13.84 -8.76
C SER A 161 -4.29 -15.33 -8.59
N SER A 162 -3.32 -15.67 -7.74
CA SER A 162 -2.86 -17.04 -7.48
C SER A 162 -3.62 -17.75 -6.36
N GLU A 163 -4.92 -17.49 -6.16
CA GLU A 163 -5.79 -18.39 -5.37
C GLU A 163 -5.84 -19.83 -5.96
N GLY A 164 -5.37 -20.02 -7.20
CA GLY A 164 -5.27 -21.32 -7.87
C GLY A 164 -3.87 -21.95 -7.98
N ASN A 165 -2.80 -21.35 -7.43
CA ASN A 165 -1.44 -21.88 -7.62
C ASN A 165 -0.56 -21.87 -6.35
N CYS A 166 -1.17 -21.97 -5.17
CA CYS A 166 -0.48 -22.27 -3.91
C CYS A 166 0.03 -23.74 -3.80
N THR A 167 0.36 -24.38 -4.93
CA THR A 167 1.03 -25.68 -4.97
C THR A 167 2.27 -25.54 -5.84
N GLY A 168 3.40 -25.10 -5.27
CA GLY A 168 4.65 -25.15 -6.02
C GLY A 168 5.79 -24.23 -5.60
N PHE A 169 5.97 -23.91 -4.33
CA PHE A 169 7.28 -23.40 -3.85
C PHE A 169 7.68 -24.13 -2.57
N ASN A 170 7.88 -25.44 -2.73
CA ASN A 170 8.87 -26.20 -1.97
C ASN A 170 9.98 -26.54 -2.96
N LEU A 171 11.12 -25.86 -2.87
CA LEU A 171 12.39 -26.43 -3.32
C LEU A 171 13.44 -26.04 -2.28
N TYR A 172 13.81 -27.08 -1.54
CA TYR A 172 14.96 -27.32 -0.64
C TYR A 172 15.88 -26.14 -0.29
#